data_AF-A0A1Y1RJR5-F1
#
_entry.id   AF-A0A1Y1RJR5-F1
#
_cell.length_a   1.000
_cell.length_b   1.000
_cell.length_c   1.000
_cell.angle_alpha   90.00
_cell.angle_beta   90.00
_cell.angle_gamma   90.00
#
_symmetry.space_group_name_H-M   'P 1'
#
loop_
_entity.id
_entity.type
_entity.pdbx_description
1 polymer ?
#
loop_
_entity_poly.entity_id
_entity_poly.type
_entity_poly.pdbx_seq_one_letter_code
_entity_poly.pdbx_strand_id
1 'polypeptide(L)'
;MTFLLHWITTDCRFSGQIRSASKKTTDKMTGRPVGDYYLLKTSKARVYHSSSGRAVPPNAFCSEAAAFCTDSPIVFPASVDNGGAETGPDYDCLSSQPNPTWYYMEIVTPGSMTIDMTNSNVVDIDFAIWGPFAPGTTNDAACAQISGGALLPANCSFSGGAAEQANITAVESGEIWMLLITNYSNDPTDISFTKSAGSATANCQIINDPSIPTVGEWGMIIMGLLTLIAGTIIMRKQPVASARV
;
A
#
# COMPACT_ATOMS: atom_id res chain seq x y z
N MET A 1 -1.15 -42.68 -38.29
CA MET A 1 -1.11 -43.38 -37.00
C MET A 1 -0.30 -42.51 -36.05
N THR A 2 -0.89 -42.21 -34.90
CA THR A 2 -0.60 -41.09 -34.00
C THR A 2 0.85 -41.05 -33.49
N PHE A 3 1.50 -39.90 -33.62
CA PHE A 3 2.78 -39.64 -32.95
C PHE A 3 2.55 -39.29 -31.48
N LEU A 4 3.13 -40.12 -30.62
CA LEU A 4 3.31 -39.93 -29.20
C LEU A 4 4.31 -38.78 -28.99
N LEU A 5 3.94 -37.70 -28.32
CA LEU A 5 4.93 -36.76 -27.78
C LEU A 5 5.05 -36.93 -26.28
N HIS A 6 6.25 -37.33 -25.89
CA HIS A 6 6.77 -37.43 -24.54
C HIS A 6 6.54 -36.14 -23.75
N TRP A 7 6.11 -36.29 -22.50
CA TRP A 7 6.21 -35.26 -21.48
C TRP A 7 7.68 -35.12 -21.09
N ILE A 8 8.30 -33.97 -21.35
CA ILE A 8 9.45 -33.52 -20.56
C ILE A 8 8.90 -32.54 -19.53
N THR A 9 8.85 -33.02 -18.30
CA THR A 9 8.60 -32.23 -17.10
C THR A 9 9.81 -31.33 -16.86
N THR A 10 9.62 -30.01 -16.85
CA THR A 10 10.52 -29.09 -16.15
C THR A 10 9.67 -28.02 -15.47
N ASP A 11 9.19 -28.40 -14.29
CA ASP A 11 9.03 -27.59 -13.08
C ASP A 11 8.81 -26.07 -13.24
N CYS A 12 7.53 -25.69 -13.29
CA CYS A 12 7.11 -24.50 -12.56
C CYS A 12 6.94 -24.87 -11.09
N ARG A 13 7.97 -24.65 -10.24
CA ARG A 13 7.71 -24.52 -8.80
C ARG A 13 7.19 -23.12 -8.51
N PHE A 14 5.88 -22.94 -8.74
CA PHE A 14 5.12 -22.00 -7.93
C PHE A 14 4.87 -22.68 -6.59
N SER A 15 5.40 -22.10 -5.50
CA SER A 15 5.05 -22.49 -4.13
C SER A 15 3.66 -21.95 -3.76
N GLY A 16 2.65 -22.37 -4.53
CA GLY A 16 1.23 -22.12 -4.27
C GLY A 16 0.47 -23.32 -4.82
N GLN A 17 -0.05 -24.18 -3.95
CA GLN A 17 -0.85 -25.32 -4.37
C GLN A 17 -2.14 -24.82 -5.04
N ILE A 18 -2.27 -24.98 -6.36
CA ILE A 18 -3.55 -24.82 -7.06
C ILE A 18 -4.46 -25.98 -6.61
N ARG A 19 -5.32 -25.74 -5.61
CA ARG A 19 -6.20 -26.78 -5.03
C ARG A 19 -7.50 -27.05 -5.78
N SER A 20 -7.80 -26.35 -6.87
CA SER A 20 -8.74 -26.88 -7.87
C SER A 20 -8.60 -26.16 -9.21
N ALA A 21 -8.33 -26.91 -10.28
CA ALA A 21 -8.70 -26.47 -11.62
C ALA A 21 -10.14 -26.95 -11.85
N SER A 22 -11.09 -26.03 -11.95
CA SER A 22 -12.42 -26.38 -12.45
C SER A 22 -12.26 -26.87 -13.90
N LYS A 23 -12.50 -28.16 -14.10
CA LYS A 23 -12.42 -28.87 -15.38
C LYS A 23 -13.52 -28.38 -16.31
N LYS A 24 -13.39 -27.17 -16.88
CA LYS A 24 -14.37 -26.67 -17.84
C LYS A 24 -13.80 -25.58 -18.75
N THR A 25 -12.97 -25.96 -19.71
CA THR A 25 -13.18 -25.75 -21.16
C THR A 25 -11.91 -26.11 -21.93
N THR A 26 -12.04 -27.07 -22.85
CA THR A 26 -11.10 -27.32 -23.94
C THR A 26 -11.22 -26.18 -24.94
N ASP A 27 -10.41 -25.13 -24.81
CA ASP A 27 -10.25 -24.15 -25.89
C ASP A 27 -8.80 -24.18 -26.36
N LYS A 28 -8.61 -24.46 -27.65
CA LYS A 28 -7.28 -24.62 -28.25
C LYS A 28 -6.61 -23.24 -28.32
N MET A 29 -5.62 -22.99 -27.45
CA MET A 29 -4.78 -21.79 -27.54
C MET A 29 -3.95 -21.85 -28.83
N THR A 30 -4.29 -21.03 -29.83
CA THR A 30 -3.44 -20.83 -31.02
C THR A 30 -2.68 -19.51 -30.88
N GLY A 31 -1.39 -19.56 -30.55
CA GLY A 31 -0.50 -18.39 -30.54
C GLY A 31 0.34 -18.29 -31.81
N ARG A 32 0.71 -17.07 -32.22
CA ARG A 32 1.78 -16.81 -33.22
C ARG A 32 2.99 -16.18 -32.49
N PRO A 33 4.23 -16.58 -32.83
CA PRO A 33 5.42 -15.93 -32.28
C PRO A 33 5.58 -14.52 -32.88
N VAL A 34 5.86 -13.53 -32.03
CA VAL A 34 6.33 -12.18 -32.43
C VAL A 34 7.51 -11.83 -31.53
N GLY A 35 8.74 -12.05 -32.03
CA GLY A 35 9.95 -11.92 -31.21
C GLY A 35 9.95 -12.87 -30.01
N ASP A 36 10.38 -12.39 -28.84
CA ASP A 36 10.45 -13.15 -27.58
C ASP A 36 9.11 -13.30 -26.82
N TYR A 37 8.00 -12.88 -27.45
CA TYR A 37 6.67 -12.83 -26.85
C TYR A 37 5.71 -13.83 -27.53
N TYR A 38 4.81 -14.40 -26.73
CA TYR A 38 3.66 -15.17 -27.22
C TYR A 38 2.38 -14.37 -27.07
N LEU A 39 1.62 -14.24 -28.17
CA LEU A 39 0.29 -13.65 -28.14
C LEU A 39 -0.76 -14.74 -27.92
N LEU A 40 -1.39 -14.74 -26.74
CA LEU A 40 -2.50 -15.64 -26.44
C LEU A 40 -3.82 -14.89 -26.66
N LYS A 41 -4.59 -15.30 -27.69
CA LYS A 41 -5.97 -14.89 -27.85
C LYS A 41 -6.86 -15.84 -27.04
N THR A 42 -7.46 -15.33 -25.97
CA THR A 42 -8.61 -16.00 -25.35
C THR A 42 -9.75 -15.00 -25.27
N SER A 43 -10.96 -15.41 -25.60
CA SER A 43 -12.15 -14.56 -25.53
C SER A 43 -12.73 -14.49 -24.10
N LYS A 44 -12.18 -15.23 -23.13
CA LYS A 44 -12.67 -15.31 -21.74
C LYS A 44 -11.53 -15.61 -20.76
N ALA A 45 -10.53 -14.74 -20.66
CA ALA A 45 -9.60 -14.77 -19.54
C ALA A 45 -10.27 -14.10 -18.33
N ARG A 46 -10.53 -14.86 -17.27
CA ARG A 46 -10.82 -14.31 -15.93
C ARG A 46 -9.60 -14.58 -15.08
N VAL A 47 -8.90 -13.52 -14.65
CA VAL A 47 -7.79 -13.64 -13.71
C VAL A 47 -8.42 -13.86 -12.32
N TYR A 48 -8.14 -15.01 -11.70
CA TYR A 48 -8.45 -15.24 -10.30
C TYR A 48 -7.16 -15.03 -9.51
N HIS A 49 -7.10 -14.01 -8.66
CA HIS A 49 -6.06 -13.91 -7.64
C HIS A 49 -6.33 -14.97 -6.58
N SER A 50 -5.34 -15.81 -6.29
CA SER A 50 -5.38 -16.79 -5.20
C SER A 50 -5.15 -16.06 -3.88
N SER A 51 -6.19 -15.51 -3.27
CA SER A 51 -6.10 -14.87 -1.95
C SER A 51 -6.12 -15.89 -0.81
N SER A 52 -5.12 -16.78 -0.77
CA SER A 52 -4.81 -17.55 0.44
C SER A 52 -3.70 -16.90 1.28
N GLY A 53 -3.35 -15.64 0.98
CA GLY A 53 -2.65 -14.73 1.89
C GLY A 53 -3.64 -13.66 2.35
N ARG A 54 -3.76 -13.48 3.66
CA ARG A 54 -4.56 -12.43 4.29
C ARG A 54 -4.05 -11.06 3.80
N ALA A 55 -4.96 -10.15 3.46
CA ALA A 55 -4.59 -8.83 2.96
C ALA A 55 -3.85 -8.05 4.06
N VAL A 56 -2.53 -7.93 3.91
CA VAL A 56 -1.78 -6.84 4.54
C VAL A 56 -2.37 -5.56 3.96
N PRO A 57 -2.87 -4.60 4.77
CA PRO A 57 -3.22 -3.32 4.19
C PRO A 57 -1.97 -2.76 3.51
N PRO A 58 -2.13 -2.22 2.30
CA PRO A 58 -1.05 -1.99 1.32
C PRO A 58 0.04 -0.98 1.73
N ASN A 59 0.07 -0.53 2.98
CA ASN A 59 0.91 0.55 3.51
C ASN A 59 1.53 0.18 4.88
N ALA A 60 2.00 -1.07 5.02
CA ALA A 60 2.64 -1.56 6.23
C ALA A 60 4.05 -0.96 6.45
N PHE A 61 4.70 -0.54 5.36
CA PHE A 61 6.02 0.07 5.35
C PHE A 61 5.92 1.56 5.01
N CYS A 62 6.87 2.36 5.51
CA CYS A 62 6.93 3.80 5.26
C CYS A 62 6.92 4.12 3.76
N SER A 63 7.69 3.39 2.96
CA SER A 63 7.76 3.58 1.50
C SER A 63 6.42 3.36 0.77
N GLU A 64 5.50 2.65 1.43
CA GLU A 64 4.17 2.35 0.90
C GLU A 64 3.08 3.28 1.46
N ALA A 65 3.48 4.35 2.17
CA ALA A 65 2.56 5.25 2.86
C ALA A 65 1.42 5.74 1.95
N ALA A 66 0.21 5.72 2.50
CA ALA A 66 -0.99 6.17 1.83
C ALA A 66 -1.20 7.68 1.99
N ALA A 67 -1.61 8.36 0.92
CA ALA A 67 -1.99 9.76 1.00
C ALA A 67 -3.27 9.93 1.85
N PHE A 68 -3.28 10.91 2.75
CA PHE A 68 -4.47 11.37 3.44
C PHE A 68 -4.54 12.90 3.47
N CYS A 69 -5.70 13.42 3.84
CA CYS A 69 -5.89 14.82 4.17
C CYS A 69 -6.94 14.92 5.27
N THR A 70 -7.06 16.11 5.87
CA THR A 70 -7.92 16.33 7.04
C THR A 70 -9.27 16.96 6.73
N ASP A 71 -9.51 17.37 5.48
CA ASP A 71 -10.75 18.05 5.04
C ASP A 71 -11.69 17.13 4.22
N SER A 72 -11.37 15.85 4.08
CA SER A 72 -12.25 14.83 3.46
C SER A 72 -12.38 13.63 4.38
N PRO A 73 -13.60 13.10 4.65
CA PRO A 73 -13.80 11.94 5.50
C PRO A 73 -13.33 10.68 4.77
N ILE A 74 -12.01 10.47 4.76
CA ILE A 74 -11.42 9.24 4.28
C ILE A 74 -11.23 8.35 5.49
N VAL A 75 -11.78 7.16 5.34
CA VAL A 75 -11.75 6.13 6.36
C VAL A 75 -10.82 5.03 5.87
N PHE A 76 -9.86 4.65 6.71
CA PHE A 76 -8.85 3.67 6.36
C PHE A 76 -8.97 2.45 7.27
N PRO A 77 -9.04 1.23 6.73
CA PRO A 77 -9.06 0.04 7.56
C PRO A 77 -7.71 -0.12 8.27
N ALA A 78 -7.75 -0.33 9.59
CA ALA A 78 -6.56 -0.58 10.38
C ALA A 78 -5.95 -1.96 10.05
N SER A 79 -4.62 -2.03 10.08
CA SER A 79 -3.87 -3.29 10.06
C SER A 79 -4.32 -4.25 11.17
N VAL A 80 -4.37 -5.54 10.86
CA VAL A 80 -4.61 -6.62 11.82
C VAL A 80 -3.73 -7.81 11.45
N ASP A 81 -3.10 -8.42 12.45
CA ASP A 81 -2.17 -9.54 12.32
C ASP A 81 -1.03 -9.26 11.33
N ASN A 82 -0.56 -8.02 11.31
CA ASN A 82 0.48 -7.53 10.38
C ASN A 82 1.89 -7.49 11.02
N GLY A 83 2.05 -8.01 12.24
CA GLY A 83 3.33 -8.01 12.95
C GLY A 83 3.72 -6.63 13.48
N GLY A 84 5.02 -6.39 13.64
CA GLY A 84 5.56 -5.11 14.13
C GLY A 84 5.99 -4.18 12.99
N ALA A 85 6.10 -2.89 13.29
CA ALA A 85 6.67 -1.88 12.40
C ALA A 85 8.11 -2.22 11.97
N GLU A 86 8.53 -1.61 10.87
CA GLU A 86 9.86 -1.84 10.30
C GLU A 86 10.99 -1.42 11.24
N THR A 87 12.14 -2.08 11.14
CA THR A 87 13.32 -1.70 11.91
C THR A 87 14.00 -0.50 11.28
N GLY A 88 14.52 0.44 12.10
CA GLY A 88 15.27 1.59 11.62
C GLY A 88 14.75 2.91 12.15
N PRO A 89 13.45 3.22 12.01
CA PRO A 89 12.87 4.43 12.58
C PRO A 89 13.09 4.53 14.09
N ASP A 90 13.35 5.75 14.55
CA ASP A 90 13.22 6.07 15.97
C ASP A 90 11.74 6.40 16.25
N TYR A 91 11.08 5.53 17.01
CA TYR A 91 9.67 5.64 17.34
C TYR A 91 9.40 6.46 18.62
N ASP A 92 10.45 6.98 19.25
CA ASP A 92 10.43 7.82 20.46
C ASP A 92 9.55 7.24 21.58
N CYS A 93 8.33 7.77 21.76
CA CYS A 93 7.46 7.40 22.85
C CYS A 93 6.72 6.06 22.64
N LEU A 94 6.69 5.52 21.43
CA LEU A 94 6.06 4.22 21.18
C LEU A 94 6.96 3.11 21.75
N SER A 95 6.51 2.44 22.81
CA SER A 95 7.27 1.31 23.37
C SER A 95 7.11 0.01 22.56
N SER A 96 6.06 -0.07 21.73
CA SER A 96 5.82 -1.14 20.76
C SER A 96 5.01 -0.61 19.58
N GLN A 97 5.12 -1.25 18.42
CA GLN A 97 4.46 -0.80 17.18
C GLN A 97 3.75 -1.95 16.45
N PRO A 98 2.77 -2.62 17.07
CA PRO A 98 2.03 -3.69 16.41
C PRO A 98 1.13 -3.12 15.31
N ASN A 99 0.90 -3.92 14.26
CA ASN A 99 -0.03 -3.63 13.19
C ASN A 99 0.15 -2.22 12.60
N PRO A 100 1.34 -1.91 12.07
CA PRO A 100 1.68 -0.59 11.56
C PRO A 100 0.88 -0.26 10.30
N THR A 101 0.56 1.01 10.13
CA THR A 101 -0.02 1.56 8.90
C THR A 101 0.52 2.97 8.68
N TRP A 102 1.19 3.20 7.55
CA TRP A 102 1.83 4.47 7.24
C TRP A 102 0.96 5.34 6.31
N TYR A 103 0.98 6.63 6.58
CA TYR A 103 0.26 7.66 5.84
C TYR A 103 1.15 8.88 5.61
N TYR A 104 0.77 9.73 4.67
CA TYR A 104 1.43 11.02 4.48
C TYR A 104 0.45 12.11 4.01
N MET A 105 0.75 13.35 4.35
CA MET A 105 0.02 14.54 3.91
C MET A 105 0.96 15.63 3.43
N GLU A 106 0.45 16.51 2.57
CA GLU A 106 1.12 17.74 2.12
C GLU A 106 0.35 18.96 2.63
N ILE A 107 1.06 19.96 3.14
CA ILE A 107 0.49 21.20 3.66
C ILE A 107 0.24 22.21 2.54
N VAL A 108 -0.91 22.87 2.54
CA VAL A 108 -1.26 23.93 1.56
C VAL A 108 -1.14 25.31 2.20
N THR A 109 -1.89 25.56 3.27
CA THR A 109 -1.85 26.83 4.01
C THR A 109 -0.96 26.68 5.25
N PRO A 110 0.03 27.57 5.46
CA PRO A 110 0.84 27.59 6.67
C PRO A 110 0.04 27.85 7.95
N GLY A 111 0.58 27.43 9.09
CA GLY A 111 -0.01 27.69 10.40
C GLY A 111 0.23 26.57 11.40
N SER A 112 -0.64 26.45 12.40
CA SER A 112 -0.70 25.27 13.26
C SER A 112 -1.77 24.29 12.77
N MET A 113 -1.64 23.02 13.15
CA MET A 113 -2.63 21.97 12.88
C MET A 113 -2.73 21.02 14.07
N THR A 114 -3.97 20.76 14.50
CA THR A 114 -4.29 19.65 15.40
C THR A 114 -5.12 18.64 14.62
N ILE A 115 -4.68 17.38 14.62
CA ILE A 115 -5.32 16.27 13.92
C ILE A 115 -5.84 15.29 14.98
N ASP A 116 -7.15 15.11 15.01
CA ASP A 116 -7.81 14.06 15.78
C ASP A 116 -7.84 12.77 14.95
N MET A 117 -7.47 11.67 15.59
CA MET A 117 -7.48 10.32 15.06
C MET A 117 -8.46 9.51 15.89
N THR A 118 -9.51 8.98 15.25
CA THR A 118 -10.51 8.15 15.94
C THR A 118 -10.79 6.90 15.14
N ASN A 119 -11.38 5.89 15.78
CA ASN A 119 -11.69 4.63 15.13
C ASN A 119 -13.10 4.11 15.44
N SER A 120 -13.67 3.35 14.49
CA SER A 120 -15.08 2.93 14.50
C SER A 120 -15.47 1.98 15.62
N ASN A 121 -14.50 1.23 16.18
CA ASN A 121 -14.74 0.21 17.20
C ASN A 121 -14.25 0.59 18.60
N VAL A 122 -13.78 1.84 18.79
CA VAL A 122 -13.29 2.36 20.08
C VAL A 122 -12.20 1.46 20.67
N VAL A 123 -11.25 1.06 19.83
CA VAL A 123 -10.13 0.19 20.21
C VAL A 123 -8.82 0.96 20.28
N ASP A 124 -7.87 0.43 21.03
CA ASP A 124 -6.55 1.01 21.28
C ASP A 124 -5.74 1.21 19.99
N ILE A 125 -5.38 2.46 19.72
CA ILE A 125 -4.51 2.87 18.62
C ILE A 125 -3.45 3.83 19.16
N ASP A 126 -2.22 3.73 18.64
CA ASP A 126 -1.17 4.69 18.92
C ASP A 126 -0.67 5.37 17.64
N PHE A 127 0.13 6.43 17.77
CA PHE A 127 0.69 7.11 16.61
C PHE A 127 2.08 7.72 16.84
N ALA A 128 2.76 7.94 15.74
CA ALA A 128 3.93 8.82 15.66
C ALA A 128 3.91 9.59 14.32
N ILE A 129 4.25 10.87 14.34
CA ILE A 129 4.28 11.72 13.15
C ILE A 129 5.65 12.38 12.98
N TRP A 130 6.25 12.26 11.80
CA TRP A 130 7.55 12.85 11.44
C TRP A 130 7.38 13.97 10.43
N GLY A 131 8.22 14.98 10.57
CA GLY A 131 8.28 16.13 9.69
C GLY A 131 8.84 17.36 10.41
N PRO A 132 8.84 18.51 9.74
CA PRO A 132 8.47 18.66 8.33
C PRO A 132 9.56 18.12 7.40
N PHE A 133 9.14 17.53 6.28
CA PHE A 133 10.02 17.30 5.13
C PHE A 133 9.84 18.41 4.10
N ALA A 134 10.93 18.80 3.44
CA ALA A 134 10.92 19.93 2.50
C ALA A 134 9.94 19.73 1.33
N PRO A 135 9.39 20.81 0.75
CA PRO A 135 8.49 20.71 -0.39
C PRO A 135 9.04 19.89 -1.55
N GLY A 136 8.21 18.97 -2.06
CA GLY A 136 8.57 18.04 -3.14
C GLY A 136 9.40 16.83 -2.69
N THR A 137 9.61 16.62 -1.38
CA THR A 137 10.21 15.38 -0.87
C THR A 137 9.30 14.20 -1.21
N THR A 138 9.86 13.16 -1.84
CA THR A 138 9.12 11.92 -2.14
C THR A 138 8.99 11.05 -0.88
N ASN A 139 8.02 10.13 -0.86
CA ASN A 139 7.87 9.16 0.23
C ASN A 139 9.18 8.41 0.51
N ASP A 140 9.84 7.88 -0.53
CA ASP A 140 11.13 7.19 -0.38
C ASP A 140 12.22 8.06 0.28
N ALA A 141 12.28 9.35 -0.06
CA ALA A 141 13.27 10.27 0.50
C ALA A 141 12.96 10.66 1.95
N ALA A 142 11.68 10.79 2.31
CA ALA A 142 11.25 10.97 3.69
C ALA A 142 11.56 9.71 4.53
N CYS A 143 11.20 8.54 4.00
CA CYS A 143 11.44 7.26 4.66
C CYS A 143 12.92 6.96 4.84
N ALA A 144 13.78 7.28 3.87
CA ALA A 144 15.22 7.12 4.03
C ALA A 144 15.78 7.94 5.21
N GLN A 145 15.21 9.12 5.49
CA GLN A 145 15.59 9.94 6.65
C GLN A 145 15.05 9.34 7.96
N ILE A 146 13.79 8.90 7.97
CA ILE A 146 13.16 8.26 9.14
C ILE A 146 13.91 6.97 9.50
N SER A 147 14.12 6.05 8.54
CA SER A 147 14.80 4.77 8.73
C SER A 147 16.28 4.92 9.10
N GLY A 148 16.86 6.13 8.98
CA GLY A 148 18.18 6.45 9.50
C GLY A 148 18.26 6.44 11.03
N GLY A 149 17.11 6.48 11.72
CA GLY A 149 17.00 6.31 13.18
C GLY A 149 17.51 7.48 14.02
N ALA A 150 17.86 8.60 13.39
CA ALA A 150 18.27 9.82 14.09
C ALA A 150 17.16 10.89 14.14
N LEU A 151 16.10 10.72 13.34
CA LEU A 151 14.98 11.64 13.27
C LEU A 151 13.87 11.19 14.22
N LEU A 152 13.67 11.94 15.29
CA LEU A 152 12.56 11.72 16.21
C LEU A 152 11.23 12.16 15.58
N PRO A 153 10.09 11.54 15.95
CA PRO A 153 8.78 12.06 15.64
C PRO A 153 8.63 13.47 16.20
N ALA A 154 7.98 14.36 15.46
CA ALA A 154 7.60 15.68 15.94
C ALA A 154 6.53 15.59 17.04
N ASN A 155 5.68 14.57 16.97
CA ASN A 155 4.74 14.22 18.02
C ASN A 155 4.42 12.72 17.96
N CYS A 156 4.14 12.13 19.10
CA CYS A 156 3.71 10.75 19.21
C CYS A 156 2.89 10.60 20.49
N SER A 157 2.14 9.52 20.58
CA SER A 157 1.42 9.12 21.78
C SER A 157 1.42 7.61 21.85
N PHE A 158 1.61 7.08 23.06
CA PHE A 158 1.52 5.66 23.38
C PHE A 158 0.57 5.52 24.57
N SER A 159 -0.72 5.40 24.28
CA SER A 159 -1.79 5.48 25.28
C SER A 159 -2.79 4.38 25.01
N GLY A 160 -3.41 3.82 26.05
CA GLY A 160 -4.43 2.78 25.88
C GLY A 160 -5.78 3.29 25.35
N GLY A 161 -5.76 4.41 24.62
CA GLY A 161 -6.92 5.18 24.19
C GLY A 161 -7.34 4.83 22.76
N ALA A 162 -8.63 5.04 22.47
CA ALA A 162 -9.15 4.87 21.12
C ALA A 162 -9.11 6.15 20.27
N ALA A 163 -8.76 7.26 20.90
CA ALA A 163 -8.69 8.57 20.27
C ALA A 163 -7.32 9.16 20.56
N GLU A 164 -6.65 9.57 19.50
CA GLU A 164 -5.32 10.12 19.54
C GLU A 164 -5.32 11.52 18.93
N GLN A 165 -4.38 12.36 19.34
CA GLN A 165 -4.30 13.74 18.85
C GLN A 165 -2.87 14.14 18.52
N ALA A 166 -2.63 14.40 17.23
CA ALA A 166 -1.37 14.96 16.78
C ALA A 166 -1.43 16.49 16.82
N ASN A 167 -0.45 17.12 17.48
CA ASN A 167 -0.34 18.58 17.57
C ASN A 167 0.93 19.07 16.87
N ILE A 168 0.76 19.81 15.78
CA ILE A 168 1.85 20.40 14.99
C ILE A 168 1.76 21.93 15.09
N THR A 169 2.77 22.55 15.69
CA THR A 169 2.69 23.96 16.12
C THR A 169 3.00 24.96 15.02
N ALA A 170 3.78 24.57 14.01
CA ALA A 170 4.11 25.39 12.85
C ALA A 170 4.37 24.49 11.64
N VAL A 171 3.68 24.77 10.55
CA VAL A 171 3.87 24.16 9.24
C VAL A 171 3.91 25.22 8.15
N GLU A 172 4.66 24.95 7.10
CA GLU A 172 4.80 25.78 5.91
C GLU A 172 4.22 25.11 4.66
N SER A 173 3.93 25.92 3.64
CA SER A 173 3.31 25.43 2.40
C SER A 173 4.25 24.45 1.66
N GLY A 174 3.69 23.34 1.21
CA GLY A 174 4.37 22.26 0.50
C GLY A 174 5.08 21.27 1.40
N GLU A 175 5.17 21.51 2.71
CA GLU A 175 5.81 20.54 3.62
C GLU A 175 5.07 19.21 3.62
N ILE A 176 5.85 18.13 3.65
CA ILE A 176 5.33 16.75 3.75
C ILE A 176 5.47 16.27 5.18
N TRP A 177 4.46 15.53 5.64
CA TRP A 177 4.40 14.94 6.97
C TRP A 177 4.04 13.46 6.87
N MET A 178 4.81 12.61 7.55
CA MET A 178 4.64 11.16 7.56
C MET A 178 4.02 10.74 8.88
N LEU A 179 2.94 9.97 8.85
CA LEU A 179 2.19 9.52 10.03
C LEU A 179 2.18 7.99 10.07
N LEU A 180 2.58 7.42 11.20
CA LEU A 180 2.36 6.01 11.54
C LEU A 180 1.18 5.91 12.50
N ILE A 181 0.26 4.99 12.21
CA ILE A 181 -0.73 4.49 13.17
C ILE A 181 -0.39 3.04 13.50
N THR A 182 -0.47 2.66 14.77
CA THR A 182 -0.36 1.28 15.24
C THR A 182 -1.71 0.83 15.79
N ASN A 183 -2.25 -0.27 15.27
CA ASN A 183 -3.45 -0.88 15.85
C ASN A 183 -3.04 -1.81 16.99
N TYR A 184 -2.88 -1.22 18.18
CA TYR A 184 -2.42 -1.94 19.37
C TYR A 184 -3.37 -3.05 19.78
N SER A 185 -4.68 -2.81 19.68
CA SER A 185 -5.69 -3.83 20.01
C SER A 185 -5.67 -5.04 19.10
N ASN A 186 -5.12 -4.93 17.88
CA ASN A 186 -5.19 -5.97 16.85
C ASN A 186 -6.64 -6.36 16.46
N ASP A 187 -7.59 -5.47 16.71
CA ASP A 187 -8.99 -5.65 16.36
C ASP A 187 -9.29 -4.89 15.06
N PRO A 188 -10.05 -5.48 14.10
CA PRO A 188 -10.47 -4.75 12.91
C PRO A 188 -11.20 -3.47 13.31
N THR A 189 -10.77 -2.33 12.79
CA THR A 189 -11.41 -1.03 13.01
C THR A 189 -11.09 -0.12 11.83
N ASP A 190 -11.87 0.94 11.68
CA ASP A 190 -11.73 1.91 10.62
C ASP A 190 -11.25 3.24 11.21
N ILE A 191 -10.07 3.70 10.80
CA ILE A 191 -9.43 4.95 11.27
C ILE A 191 -9.95 6.14 10.46
N SER A 192 -10.23 7.24 11.15
CA SER A 192 -10.59 8.52 10.55
C SER A 192 -9.71 9.65 11.08
N PHE A 193 -9.39 10.59 10.19
CA PHE A 193 -8.58 11.77 10.48
C PHE A 193 -9.44 13.01 10.36
N THR A 194 -9.34 13.95 11.31
CA THR A 194 -10.06 15.23 11.25
C THR A 194 -9.18 16.34 11.80
N LYS A 195 -9.11 17.48 11.11
CA LYS A 195 -8.48 18.67 11.70
C LYS A 195 -9.45 19.31 12.69
N SER A 196 -9.07 19.32 13.96
CA SER A 196 -9.91 19.84 15.05
C SER A 196 -9.54 21.27 15.46
N ALA A 197 -8.30 21.70 15.18
CA ALA A 197 -7.85 23.06 15.44
C ALA A 197 -6.70 23.50 14.51
N GLY A 198 -6.40 24.80 14.56
CA GLY A 198 -5.30 25.41 13.80
C GLY A 198 -5.73 26.05 12.47
N SER A 199 -4.86 26.90 11.92
CA SER A 199 -5.12 27.64 10.67
C SER A 199 -4.60 26.93 9.41
N ALA A 200 -3.77 25.91 9.57
CA ALA A 200 -3.20 25.18 8.44
C ALA A 200 -4.23 24.30 7.72
N THR A 201 -3.95 23.97 6.47
CA THR A 201 -4.78 23.10 5.63
C THR A 201 -3.92 22.09 4.90
N ALA A 202 -4.51 20.96 4.51
CA ALA A 202 -3.82 19.89 3.78
C ALA A 202 -4.30 19.78 2.33
N ASN A 203 -3.45 19.28 1.45
CA ASN A 203 -3.75 19.11 0.03
C ASN A 203 -4.69 17.91 -0.20
N CYS A 204 -6.01 18.10 -0.19
CA CYS A 204 -6.95 17.01 -0.45
C CYS A 204 -7.00 16.53 -1.92
N GLN A 205 -6.31 17.19 -2.86
CA GLN A 205 -6.19 16.66 -4.22
C GLN A 205 -5.21 15.49 -4.30
N ILE A 206 -4.31 15.35 -3.31
CA ILE A 206 -3.27 14.31 -3.28
C ILE A 206 -3.83 12.88 -3.20
N ILE A 207 -5.04 12.73 -2.63
CA ILE A 207 -5.72 11.43 -2.56
C ILE A 207 -6.25 10.99 -3.93
N ASN A 208 -6.56 11.94 -4.81
CA ASN A 208 -7.12 11.68 -6.13
C ASN A 208 -6.06 11.70 -7.24
N ASP A 209 -4.77 11.81 -6.88
CA ASP A 209 -3.70 11.87 -7.85
C ASP A 209 -3.51 10.51 -8.53
N PRO A 210 -3.78 10.37 -9.85
CA PRO A 210 -3.64 9.10 -10.57
C PRO A 210 -2.17 8.65 -10.71
N SER A 211 -1.20 9.50 -10.38
CA SER A 211 0.22 9.13 -10.29
C SER A 211 0.58 8.45 -8.96
N ILE A 212 -0.32 8.51 -7.98
CA ILE A 212 -0.18 7.90 -6.66
C ILE A 212 -1.13 6.69 -6.61
N PRO A 213 -0.66 5.47 -6.31
CA PRO A 213 -1.54 4.31 -6.22
C PRO A 213 -2.53 4.52 -5.06
N THR A 214 -3.81 4.70 -5.37
CA THR A 214 -4.86 4.80 -4.36
C THR A 214 -5.04 3.46 -3.66
N VAL A 215 -4.91 3.44 -2.34
CA VAL A 215 -5.22 2.28 -1.50
C VAL A 215 -6.66 2.37 -1.04
N GLY A 216 -7.59 1.95 -1.89
CA GLY A 216 -8.99 2.10 -1.50
C GLY A 216 -10.06 1.80 -2.51
N GLU A 217 -9.80 1.09 -3.61
CA GLU A 217 -10.89 0.51 -4.38
C GLU A 217 -10.50 -0.90 -4.80
N TRP A 218 -11.20 -1.90 -4.27
CA TRP A 218 -11.14 -3.29 -4.74
C TRP A 218 -11.64 -3.48 -6.18
N GLY A 219 -11.60 -2.43 -7.00
CA GLY A 219 -11.79 -2.52 -8.43
C GLY A 219 -11.91 -1.17 -9.08
N MET A 220 -10.79 -0.52 -9.39
CA MET A 220 -10.54 0.09 -10.69
C MET A 220 -9.03 0.37 -10.82
N ILE A 221 -8.34 -0.42 -11.62
CA ILE A 221 -7.01 -0.05 -12.10
C ILE A 221 -7.21 1.18 -12.98
N ILE A 222 -6.78 2.36 -12.53
CA ILE A 222 -6.51 3.50 -13.41
C ILE A 222 -5.32 3.09 -14.28
N MET A 223 -5.60 2.34 -15.35
CA MET A 223 -4.68 2.29 -16.46
C MET A 223 -4.84 3.62 -17.19
N GLY A 224 -3.82 4.46 -17.07
CA GLY A 224 -3.60 5.55 -18.01
C GLY A 224 -3.80 5.03 -19.42
N LEU A 225 -4.82 5.59 -20.10
CA LEU A 225 -5.10 5.48 -21.52
C LEU A 225 -4.67 4.16 -22.21
N LEU A 226 -5.24 3.02 -21.80
CA LEU A 226 -5.30 1.84 -22.65
C LEU A 226 -6.74 1.65 -23.10
N THR A 227 -7.09 2.25 -24.25
CA THR A 227 -8.36 1.98 -24.91
C THR A 227 -8.41 0.48 -25.21
N LEU A 228 -9.23 -0.25 -24.45
CA LEU A 228 -9.37 -1.69 -24.54
C LEU A 228 -10.10 -2.07 -25.83
N ILE A 229 -9.41 -2.04 -26.97
CA ILE A 229 -9.88 -2.72 -28.18
C ILE A 229 -9.40 -4.17 -28.08
N ALA A 230 -10.26 -5.03 -27.54
CA ALA A 230 -10.20 -6.49 -27.64
C ALA A 230 -8.87 -7.18 -27.27
N GLY A 231 -8.72 -7.49 -25.97
CA GLY A 231 -8.20 -8.78 -25.48
C GLY A 231 -6.87 -9.30 -26.00
N THR A 232 -5.75 -8.63 -25.67
CA THR A 232 -4.40 -9.20 -25.84
C THR A 232 -3.59 -9.04 -24.55
N ILE A 233 -3.11 -10.16 -23.98
CA ILE A 233 -2.20 -10.19 -22.82
C ILE A 233 -0.78 -10.47 -23.35
N ILE A 234 0.21 -9.71 -22.88
CA ILE A 234 1.62 -9.84 -23.28
C ILE A 234 2.41 -10.39 -22.06
N MET A 235 3.04 -11.56 -22.19
CA MET A 235 3.92 -12.13 -21.16
C MET A 235 5.39 -12.10 -21.61
N ARG A 236 6.30 -11.59 -20.77
CA ARG A 236 7.75 -11.64 -21.00
C ARG A 236 8.31 -13.03 -20.69
N LYS A 237 9.12 -13.58 -21.59
CA LYS A 237 9.97 -14.73 -21.32
C LYS A 237 11.08 -14.29 -20.35
N GLN A 238 11.12 -14.85 -19.14
CA GLN A 238 12.27 -14.66 -18.26
C GLN A 238 13.47 -15.43 -18.84
N PRO A 239 14.68 -14.85 -18.89
CA PRO A 239 15.87 -15.57 -19.32
C PRO A 239 16.17 -16.68 -18.30
N VAL A 240 16.28 -17.91 -18.78
CA VAL A 240 16.69 -19.04 -17.94
C VAL A 240 18.19 -18.91 -17.71
N ALA A 241 18.60 -18.65 -16.47
CA ALA A 241 19.99 -18.75 -16.08
C ALA A 241 20.44 -20.21 -16.24
N SER A 242 21.38 -20.45 -17.16
CA SER A 242 21.96 -21.78 -17.39
C SER A 242 22.74 -22.20 -16.15
N ALA A 243 22.19 -23.13 -15.36
CA ALA A 243 22.98 -23.89 -14.40
C ALA A 243 24.01 -24.70 -15.21
N ARG A 244 25.30 -24.39 -15.07
CA ARG A 244 26.37 -25.28 -15.54
C ARG A 244 26.42 -26.47 -14.60
N VAL A 245 26.44 -27.66 -15.20
CA VAL A 245 26.72 -28.95 -14.54
C VAL A 245 28.14 -28.95 -13.97
#